data_AF-A0A8T4TPJ9-F1
#
_entry.id   AF-A0A8T4TPJ9-F1
#
_cell.length_a   1.000
_cell.length_b   1.000
_cell.length_c   1.000
_cell.angle_alpha   90.00
_cell.angle_beta   90.00
_cell.angle_gamma   90.00
#
_symmetry.space_group_name_H-M   'P 1'
#
loop_
_entity.id
_entity.type
_entity.pdbx_description
1 polymer ?
#
loop_
_entity_poly.entity_id
_entity_poly.type
_entity_poly.pdbx_seq_one_letter_code
_entity_poly.pdbx_strand_id
1 'polypeptide(L)'
;MDKEITLEELAKKMHTIFVDGTIYYKDLPTSSLENGTYSSEGLIAQYSKAIRFNEQGLFVRQEEYVERIFWCMKNNETIHSPPFILNEYKYFIKLIKKQVLFLRDTKIRSHLLKSLEKILESHQMILHLLTDRVQTETDDKSSLAYFLLKNKFHKPCSGYFKKRRLIEETSKADAQLVSFAVDEAMIKHEPIAILTNDFDIPNMLYNLVLSDGGKLGTEIDLSIYFPSYKLWPGNFDLELITNSKGYALRDLKAYSRGV
;
A
#
# COMPACT_ATOMS: atom_id res chain seq x y z
N MET A 1 -4.36 -24.73 -10.43
CA MET A 1 -5.14 -23.49 -10.23
C MET A 1 -4.68 -22.92 -8.92
N ASP A 2 -3.90 -21.84 -8.96
CA ASP A 2 -3.47 -21.16 -7.74
C ASP A 2 -4.71 -20.62 -7.04
N LYS A 3 -4.93 -21.04 -5.79
CA LYS A 3 -6.04 -20.53 -4.97
C LYS A 3 -5.83 -19.04 -4.77
N GLU A 4 -6.83 -18.26 -5.15
CA GLU A 4 -6.93 -16.84 -4.82
C GLU A 4 -6.77 -16.66 -3.31
N ILE A 5 -5.87 -15.78 -2.85
CA ILE A 5 -5.69 -15.45 -1.41
C ILE A 5 -6.42 -14.13 -1.15
N THR A 6 -7.49 -14.19 -0.37
CA THR A 6 -8.22 -13.02 0.13
C THR A 6 -7.45 -12.30 1.26
N LEU A 7 -7.76 -11.02 1.54
CA LEU A 7 -7.17 -10.33 2.71
C LEU A 7 -7.52 -11.04 4.02
N GLU A 8 -8.72 -11.61 4.09
CA GLU A 8 -9.18 -12.39 5.23
C GLU A 8 -8.36 -13.68 5.40
N GLU A 9 -7.99 -14.35 4.31
CA GLU A 9 -7.10 -15.51 4.37
C GLU A 9 -5.66 -15.11 4.70
N LEU A 10 -5.20 -13.96 4.21
CA LEU A 10 -3.89 -13.44 4.54
C LEU A 10 -3.80 -13.09 6.03
N ALA A 11 -4.83 -12.41 6.57
CA ALA A 11 -4.91 -12.04 7.99
C ALA A 11 -4.94 -13.24 8.94
N LYS A 12 -5.37 -14.42 8.46
CA LYS A 12 -5.30 -15.68 9.22
C LYS A 12 -3.93 -16.36 9.17
N LYS A 13 -3.10 -16.04 8.18
CA LYS A 13 -1.78 -16.66 7.96
C LYS A 13 -0.63 -15.84 8.53
N MET A 14 -0.78 -14.53 8.54
CA MET A 14 0.28 -13.60 8.92
C MET A 14 0.15 -13.18 10.38
N HIS A 15 1.29 -13.02 11.05
CA HIS A 15 1.35 -12.44 12.39
C HIS A 15 1.01 -10.95 12.33
N THR A 16 1.66 -10.23 11.42
CA THR A 16 1.45 -8.79 11.18
C THR A 16 1.30 -8.53 9.70
N ILE A 17 0.36 -7.65 9.37
CA ILE A 17 0.15 -7.12 8.03
C ILE A 17 0.28 -5.61 8.09
N PHE A 18 1.33 -5.07 7.48
CA PHE A 18 1.46 -3.65 7.26
C PHE A 18 0.72 -3.20 6.02
N VAL A 19 0.01 -2.08 6.09
CA VAL A 19 -0.71 -1.52 4.94
C VAL A 19 -0.18 -0.14 4.56
N ASP A 20 0.07 0.04 3.27
CA ASP A 20 0.50 1.28 2.63
C ASP A 20 -0.29 1.54 1.34
N GLY A 21 -0.95 2.69 1.24
CA GLY A 21 -1.64 3.10 0.00
C GLY A 21 -2.76 2.15 -0.50
N THR A 22 -2.96 1.01 0.14
CA THR A 22 -3.88 -0.06 -0.31
C THR A 22 -5.33 0.22 -0.01
N ILE A 23 -5.59 1.24 0.81
CA ILE A 23 -6.94 1.75 1.07
C ILE A 23 -7.45 2.53 -0.17
N TYR A 24 -6.60 2.75 -1.19
CA TYR A 24 -6.98 3.40 -2.44
C TYR A 24 -7.30 2.41 -3.55
N TYR A 25 -8.27 2.79 -4.37
CA TYR A 25 -8.72 2.02 -5.50
C TYR A 25 -7.83 2.26 -6.75
N LYS A 26 -7.11 1.24 -7.23
CA LYS A 26 -6.14 1.36 -8.33
C LYS A 26 -6.79 1.43 -9.73
N ASP A 27 -7.94 0.83 -9.94
CA ASP A 27 -8.54 0.64 -11.29
C ASP A 27 -9.48 1.80 -11.71
N LEU A 28 -9.03 3.04 -11.46
CA LEU A 28 -9.56 4.26 -12.08
C LEU A 28 -9.34 4.22 -13.61
N PRO A 29 -10.28 4.73 -14.44
CA PRO A 29 -10.10 4.74 -15.90
C PRO A 29 -8.80 5.46 -16.28
N THR A 30 -7.86 4.68 -16.81
CA THR A 30 -6.47 5.04 -17.09
C THR A 30 -6.27 5.99 -18.27
N SER A 31 -7.34 6.46 -18.93
CA SER A 31 -7.21 7.27 -20.16
C SER A 31 -6.61 8.66 -19.94
N SER A 32 -6.46 9.13 -18.69
CA SER A 32 -5.73 10.38 -18.38
C SER A 32 -4.56 10.22 -17.42
N LEU A 33 -4.15 9.00 -17.06
CA LEU A 33 -3.12 8.77 -16.04
C LEU A 33 -2.12 7.70 -16.50
N GLU A 34 -1.24 8.10 -17.40
CA GLU A 34 -0.09 7.31 -17.84
C GLU A 34 0.98 7.07 -16.75
N ASN A 35 0.75 7.51 -15.50
CA ASN A 35 1.84 7.86 -14.58
C ASN A 35 1.96 7.05 -13.28
N GLY A 36 1.12 6.07 -12.99
CA GLY A 36 1.40 5.02 -11.98
C GLY A 36 1.67 5.43 -10.52
N THR A 37 1.75 6.72 -10.19
CA THR A 37 1.92 7.23 -8.82
C THR A 37 0.64 7.97 -8.44
N TYR A 38 -0.12 7.39 -7.51
CA TYR A 38 -1.34 8.02 -6.98
C TYR A 38 -0.94 8.97 -5.86
N SER A 39 -0.58 10.21 -6.19
CA SER A 39 -0.51 11.23 -5.13
C SER A 39 -1.92 11.45 -4.56
N SER A 40 -1.99 11.79 -3.28
CA SER A 40 -3.26 12.13 -2.63
C SER A 40 -4.00 13.23 -3.42
N GLU A 41 -3.27 14.23 -3.89
CA GLU A 41 -3.78 15.30 -4.76
C GLU A 41 -4.31 14.79 -6.09
N GLY A 42 -3.61 13.84 -6.72
CA GLY A 42 -4.03 13.23 -7.98
C GLY A 42 -5.33 12.45 -7.86
N LEU A 43 -5.57 11.76 -6.74
CA LEU A 43 -6.85 11.12 -6.43
C LEU A 43 -7.97 12.14 -6.23
N ILE A 44 -7.72 13.22 -5.49
CA ILE A 44 -8.70 14.28 -5.25
C ILE A 44 -9.08 15.02 -6.54
N ALA A 45 -8.11 15.25 -7.43
CA ALA A 45 -8.36 15.81 -8.75
C ALA A 45 -9.29 14.92 -9.58
N GLN A 46 -9.19 13.60 -9.45
CA GLN A 46 -10.08 12.66 -10.13
C GLN A 46 -11.51 12.69 -9.60
N TYR A 47 -11.73 12.76 -8.28
CA TYR A 47 -13.09 12.97 -7.76
C TYR A 47 -13.69 14.27 -8.25
N SER A 48 -12.90 15.34 -8.30
CA SER A 48 -13.34 16.64 -8.81
C SER A 48 -13.76 16.56 -10.28
N LYS A 49 -12.96 15.86 -11.09
CA LYS A 49 -13.25 15.60 -12.51
C LYS A 49 -14.51 14.76 -12.66
N ALA A 50 -14.62 13.64 -11.95
CA ALA A 50 -15.75 12.74 -12.00
C ALA A 50 -17.06 13.43 -11.60
N ILE A 51 -17.04 14.33 -10.61
CA ILE A 51 -18.22 15.14 -10.25
C ILE A 51 -18.61 16.09 -11.37
N ARG A 52 -17.63 16.77 -11.96
CA ARG A 52 -17.88 17.69 -13.09
C ARG A 52 -18.51 16.99 -14.28
N PHE A 53 -18.11 15.75 -14.56
CA PHE A 53 -18.62 14.93 -15.68
C PHE A 53 -19.73 13.95 -15.30
N ASN A 54 -20.21 14.00 -14.05
CA ASN A 54 -21.23 13.08 -13.51
C ASN A 54 -20.88 11.58 -13.66
N GLU A 55 -19.61 11.23 -13.48
CA GLU A 55 -19.08 9.86 -13.62
C GLU A 55 -19.34 9.03 -12.36
N GLN A 56 -20.58 8.55 -12.20
CA GLN A 56 -21.02 7.68 -11.09
C GLN A 56 -20.16 6.43 -10.92
N GLY A 57 -19.69 5.86 -12.03
CA GLY A 57 -18.97 4.60 -12.05
C GLY A 57 -17.63 4.61 -11.33
N LEU A 58 -17.07 5.76 -10.96
CA LEU A 58 -15.91 5.82 -10.06
C LEU A 58 -16.33 5.72 -8.60
N PHE A 59 -17.33 6.51 -8.20
CA PHE A 59 -17.77 6.62 -6.81
C PHE A 59 -18.28 5.30 -6.25
N VAL A 60 -19.08 4.57 -7.02
CA VAL A 60 -19.60 3.25 -6.60
C VAL A 60 -18.46 2.28 -6.30
N ARG A 61 -17.43 2.26 -7.16
CA ARG A 61 -16.29 1.35 -7.01
C ARG A 61 -15.44 1.69 -5.80
N GLN A 62 -15.18 2.97 -5.59
CA GLN A 62 -14.42 3.42 -4.43
C GLN A 62 -15.19 3.14 -3.14
N GLU A 63 -16.51 3.41 -3.11
CA GLU A 63 -17.37 3.16 -1.95
C GLU A 63 -17.30 1.68 -1.56
N GLU A 64 -17.55 0.77 -2.49
CA GLU A 64 -17.45 -0.68 -2.27
C GLU A 64 -16.04 -1.12 -1.85
N TYR A 65 -14.99 -0.58 -2.48
CA TYR A 65 -13.61 -0.96 -2.19
C TYR A 65 -13.20 -0.56 -0.78
N VAL A 66 -13.45 0.69 -0.38
CA VAL A 66 -13.07 1.19 0.95
C VAL A 66 -13.91 0.50 2.03
N GLU A 67 -15.19 0.24 1.77
CA GLU A 67 -16.04 -0.50 2.70
C GLU A 67 -15.51 -1.93 2.95
N ARG A 68 -15.07 -2.63 1.90
CA ARG A 68 -14.46 -3.96 2.05
C ARG A 68 -13.18 -3.92 2.86
N ILE A 69 -12.30 -2.96 2.60
CA ILE A 69 -11.07 -2.77 3.38
C ILE A 69 -11.40 -2.48 4.85
N PHE A 70 -12.38 -1.61 5.11
CA PHE A 70 -12.86 -1.31 6.46
C PHE A 70 -13.31 -2.56 7.20
N TRP A 71 -14.21 -3.35 6.60
CA TRP A 71 -14.71 -4.57 7.24
C TRP A 71 -13.62 -5.59 7.50
N CYS A 72 -12.68 -5.72 6.56
CA CYS A 72 -11.55 -6.61 6.74
C CYS A 72 -10.66 -6.16 7.90
N MET A 73 -10.29 -4.88 7.95
CA MET A 73 -9.51 -4.32 9.06
C MET A 73 -10.22 -4.45 10.39
N LYS A 74 -11.52 -4.13 10.45
CA LYS A 74 -12.32 -4.22 11.67
C LYS A 74 -12.30 -5.61 12.29
N ASN A 75 -12.32 -6.65 11.46
CA ASN A 75 -12.40 -8.05 11.91
C ASN A 75 -11.02 -8.72 12.10
N ASN A 76 -9.92 -8.05 11.76
CA ASN A 76 -8.57 -8.61 11.84
C ASN A 76 -7.63 -7.62 12.54
N GLU A 77 -7.24 -7.96 13.77
CA GLU A 77 -6.35 -7.12 14.59
C GLU A 77 -4.89 -7.12 14.12
N THR A 78 -4.49 -8.13 13.35
CA THR A 78 -3.14 -8.29 12.76
C THR A 78 -2.82 -7.26 11.68
N ILE A 79 -3.77 -6.40 11.30
CA ILE A 79 -3.58 -5.38 10.27
C ILE A 79 -3.22 -4.04 10.92
N HIS A 80 -2.04 -3.51 10.59
CA HIS A 80 -1.42 -2.32 11.18
C HIS A 80 -0.87 -1.36 10.10
N SER A 81 -0.63 -0.12 10.49
CA SER A 81 0.20 0.82 9.72
C SER A 81 1.13 1.57 10.67
N PRO A 82 2.39 1.77 10.29
CA PRO A 82 3.31 2.56 11.09
C PRO A 82 2.94 4.06 11.07
N PRO A 83 3.39 4.86 12.06
CA PRO A 83 2.96 6.25 12.23
C PRO A 83 3.18 7.17 11.02
N PHE A 84 4.26 6.98 10.27
CA PHE A 84 4.59 7.81 9.10
C PHE A 84 3.61 7.58 7.94
N ILE A 85 3.20 6.33 7.69
CA ILE A 85 2.14 6.01 6.71
C ILE A 85 0.80 6.60 7.17
N LEU A 86 0.50 6.52 8.47
CA LEU A 86 -0.71 7.15 9.01
C LEU A 86 -0.72 8.67 8.87
N ASN A 87 0.43 9.32 8.90
CA ASN A 87 0.51 10.77 8.67
C ASN A 87 0.18 11.13 7.21
N GLU A 88 0.67 10.36 6.24
CA GLU A 88 0.29 10.52 4.83
C GLU A 88 -1.21 10.27 4.64
N TYR A 89 -1.76 9.25 5.30
CA TYR A 89 -3.19 8.94 5.21
C TYR A 89 -4.09 10.01 5.90
N LYS A 90 -3.66 10.58 7.02
CA LYS A 90 -4.31 11.75 7.65
C LYS A 90 -4.34 12.95 6.70
N TYR A 91 -3.26 13.17 5.96
CA TYR A 91 -3.20 14.24 4.98
C TYR A 91 -4.19 14.01 3.83
N PHE A 92 -4.30 12.78 3.32
CA PHE A 92 -5.33 12.41 2.34
C PHE A 92 -6.75 12.72 2.84
N ILE A 93 -7.10 12.28 4.06
CA ILE A 93 -8.42 12.53 4.66
C ILE A 93 -8.69 14.04 4.82
N LYS A 94 -7.65 14.83 5.12
CA LYS A 94 -7.77 16.29 5.14
C LYS A 94 -8.14 16.85 3.77
N LEU A 95 -7.55 16.33 2.69
CA LEU A 95 -7.84 16.78 1.33
C LEU A 95 -9.25 16.38 0.89
N ILE A 96 -9.69 15.14 1.15
CA ILE A 96 -11.04 14.71 0.78
C ILE A 96 -12.11 15.48 1.55
N LYS A 97 -11.87 15.78 2.84
CA LYS A 97 -12.73 16.65 3.65
C LYS A 97 -12.83 18.07 3.08
N LYS A 98 -11.72 18.67 2.65
CA LYS A 98 -11.73 19.97 1.96
C LYS A 98 -12.59 19.93 0.70
N GLN A 99 -12.46 18.87 -0.08
CA GLN A 99 -13.25 18.69 -1.30
C GLN A 99 -14.75 18.58 -1.00
N VAL A 100 -15.15 17.79 0.00
CA VAL A 100 -16.55 17.68 0.44
C VAL A 100 -17.11 19.04 0.87
N LEU A 101 -16.35 19.81 1.68
CA LEU A 101 -16.78 21.14 2.13
C LEU A 101 -16.98 22.10 0.94
N PHE A 102 -16.01 22.17 0.03
CA PHE A 102 -16.10 22.99 -1.17
C PHE A 102 -17.36 22.65 -2.02
N LEU A 103 -17.66 21.38 -2.18
CA LEU A 103 -18.84 20.92 -2.95
C LEU A 103 -20.17 21.25 -2.24
N ARG A 104 -20.19 21.19 -0.91
CA ARG A 104 -21.35 21.64 -0.11
C ARG A 104 -21.59 23.14 -0.26
N ASP A 105 -20.53 23.93 -0.15
CA ASP A 105 -20.59 25.40 -0.21
C ASP A 105 -21.02 25.90 -1.59
N THR A 106 -20.64 25.19 -2.65
CA THR A 106 -21.07 25.48 -4.04
C THR A 106 -22.52 25.05 -4.35
N LYS A 107 -23.27 24.55 -3.36
CA LYS A 107 -24.67 24.07 -3.48
C LYS A 107 -24.86 22.98 -4.54
N ILE A 108 -23.80 22.24 -4.89
CA ILE A 108 -23.88 21.09 -5.79
C ILE A 108 -24.54 19.94 -5.03
N ARG A 109 -25.88 19.87 -5.08
CA ARG A 109 -26.66 18.76 -4.51
C ARG A 109 -26.69 17.58 -5.48
N SER A 110 -25.54 16.92 -5.67
CA SER A 110 -25.48 15.69 -6.46
C SER A 110 -25.47 14.46 -5.55
N HIS A 111 -26.01 13.35 -6.03
CA HIS A 111 -25.87 12.05 -5.39
C HIS A 111 -24.38 11.64 -5.26
N LEU A 112 -23.50 12.17 -6.11
CA LEU A 112 -22.04 11.95 -6.03
C LEU A 112 -21.42 12.61 -4.80
N LEU A 113 -21.97 13.74 -4.33
CA LEU A 113 -21.54 14.35 -3.07
C LEU A 113 -21.82 13.38 -1.90
N LYS A 114 -23.00 12.73 -1.89
CA LYS A 114 -23.33 11.73 -0.87
C LYS A 114 -22.37 10.54 -0.92
N SER A 115 -22.02 10.04 -2.10
CA SER A 115 -21.02 8.96 -2.22
C SER A 115 -19.64 9.43 -1.73
N LEU A 116 -19.22 10.65 -2.05
CA LEU A 116 -17.94 11.19 -1.54
C LEU A 116 -17.94 11.33 -0.01
N GLU A 117 -19.07 11.71 0.59
CA GLU A 117 -19.25 11.77 2.05
C GLU A 117 -19.11 10.39 2.69
N LYS A 118 -19.72 9.35 2.11
CA LYS A 118 -19.58 7.96 2.59
C LYS A 118 -18.15 7.42 2.44
N ILE A 119 -17.49 7.74 1.33
CA ILE A 119 -16.08 7.39 1.11
C ILE A 119 -15.23 8.05 2.21
N LEU A 120 -15.44 9.35 2.48
CA LEU A 120 -14.76 10.05 3.57
C LEU A 120 -15.03 9.40 4.94
N GLU A 121 -16.28 9.07 5.24
CA GLU A 121 -16.66 8.41 6.49
C GLU A 121 -15.93 7.07 6.67
N SER A 122 -15.94 6.23 5.63
CA SER A 122 -15.26 4.93 5.66
C SER A 122 -13.74 5.10 5.86
N HIS A 123 -13.12 6.07 5.20
CA HIS A 123 -11.70 6.38 5.40
C HIS A 123 -11.42 6.85 6.84
N GLN A 124 -12.29 7.67 7.43
CA GLN A 124 -12.15 8.12 8.83
C GLN A 124 -12.26 6.96 9.81
N MET A 125 -13.18 6.01 9.58
CA MET A 125 -13.30 4.80 10.39
C MET A 125 -12.05 3.92 10.29
N ILE A 126 -11.50 3.73 9.09
CA ILE A 126 -10.24 3.01 8.89
C ILE A 126 -9.09 3.71 9.62
N LEU A 127 -8.97 5.03 9.50
CA LEU A 127 -7.92 5.79 10.19
C LEU A 127 -8.02 5.61 11.71
N HIS A 128 -9.23 5.63 12.27
CA HIS A 128 -9.44 5.40 13.69
C HIS A 128 -8.96 4.01 14.10
N LEU A 129 -9.37 2.96 13.38
CA LEU A 129 -8.94 1.58 13.65
C LEU A 129 -7.41 1.44 13.61
N LEU A 130 -6.75 2.01 12.59
CA LEU A 130 -5.30 1.91 12.48
C LEU A 130 -4.58 2.74 13.55
N THR A 131 -5.12 3.91 13.91
CA THR A 131 -4.54 4.77 14.95
C THR A 131 -4.62 4.10 16.33
N ASP A 132 -5.73 3.46 16.66
CA ASP A 132 -5.92 2.74 17.94
C ASP A 132 -4.95 1.57 18.09
N ARG A 133 -4.46 1.03 16.97
CA ARG A 133 -3.52 -0.10 16.91
C ARG A 133 -2.04 0.32 16.89
N VAL A 134 -1.73 1.62 16.90
CA VAL A 134 -0.35 2.09 16.92
C VAL A 134 0.26 1.81 18.30
N GLN A 135 1.10 0.79 18.37
CA GLN A 135 1.89 0.49 19.55
C GLN A 135 3.14 1.37 19.59
N THR A 136 2.96 2.66 19.90
CA THR A 136 4.01 3.63 20.30
C THR A 136 5.10 4.01 19.28
N GLU A 137 5.70 5.18 19.53
CA GLU A 137 6.56 5.98 18.65
C GLU A 137 7.82 5.22 18.20
N THR A 138 7.90 4.93 16.91
CA THR A 138 9.12 4.43 16.28
C THR A 138 10.11 5.59 16.16
N ASP A 139 11.24 5.49 16.84
CA ASP A 139 12.34 6.44 16.70
C ASP A 139 12.71 6.59 15.21
N ASP A 140 12.71 7.82 14.72
CA ASP A 140 12.82 8.23 13.31
C ASP A 140 14.20 7.94 12.67
N LYS A 141 15.01 7.08 13.29
CA LYS A 141 16.42 6.81 12.97
C LYS A 141 16.70 5.34 12.70
N SER A 142 15.89 4.69 11.85
CA SER A 142 16.30 3.40 11.31
C SER A 142 17.55 3.56 10.41
N SER A 143 18.62 2.87 10.78
CA SER A 143 19.85 2.76 10.00
C SER A 143 19.60 2.08 8.65
N LEU A 144 18.66 1.14 8.58
CA LEU A 144 18.26 0.45 7.36
C LEU A 144 17.48 1.38 6.43
N ALA A 145 16.51 2.14 6.93
CA ALA A 145 15.77 3.10 6.09
C ALA A 145 16.73 4.11 5.42
N TYR A 146 17.70 4.64 6.17
CA TYR A 146 18.73 5.52 5.61
C TYR A 146 19.60 4.80 4.55
N PHE A 147 19.98 3.55 4.80
CA PHE A 147 20.74 2.74 3.85
C PHE A 147 19.98 2.50 2.54
N LEU A 148 18.69 2.17 2.60
CA LEU A 148 17.83 1.97 1.43
C LEU A 148 17.75 3.24 0.57
N LEU A 149 17.53 4.39 1.21
CA LEU A 149 17.44 5.70 0.56
C LEU A 149 18.76 6.11 -0.09
N LYS A 150 19.86 6.02 0.66
CA LYS A 150 21.20 6.42 0.18
C LYS A 150 21.62 5.64 -1.07
N ASN A 151 21.32 4.35 -1.10
CA ASN A 151 21.68 3.49 -2.23
C ASN A 151 20.62 3.45 -3.34
N LYS A 152 19.51 4.22 -3.22
CA LYS A 152 18.43 4.32 -4.22
C LYS A 152 17.83 2.95 -4.57
N PHE A 153 17.59 2.11 -3.58
CA PHE A 153 17.10 0.74 -3.78
C PHE A 153 15.66 0.67 -4.31
N HIS A 154 14.92 1.77 -4.36
CA HIS A 154 13.63 1.84 -5.06
C HIS A 154 13.76 1.74 -6.58
N LYS A 155 14.97 1.93 -7.14
CA LYS A 155 15.21 1.86 -8.59
C LYS A 155 15.24 0.40 -9.04
N PRO A 156 14.52 0.02 -10.12
CA PRO A 156 14.57 -1.34 -10.61
C PRO A 156 15.98 -1.73 -11.07
N CYS A 157 16.55 -2.78 -10.48
CA CYS A 157 17.81 -3.40 -10.94
C CYS A 157 17.57 -4.63 -11.82
N SER A 158 16.32 -5.03 -12.01
CA SER A 158 15.90 -6.18 -12.81
C SER A 158 14.68 -5.84 -13.68
N GLY A 159 14.42 -6.66 -14.69
CA GLY A 159 13.25 -6.51 -15.57
C GLY A 159 11.91 -6.89 -14.91
N TYR A 160 11.91 -7.32 -13.65
CA TYR A 160 10.73 -7.86 -12.97
C TYR A 160 9.77 -6.76 -12.48
N PHE A 161 10.29 -5.64 -12.00
CA PHE A 161 9.52 -4.53 -11.47
C PHE A 161 9.70 -3.28 -12.33
N LYS A 162 9.19 -3.31 -13.56
CA LYS A 162 9.32 -2.18 -14.47
C LYS A 162 8.45 -1.01 -14.01
N LYS A 163 9.09 0.08 -13.60
CA LYS A 163 8.44 1.40 -13.52
C LYS A 163 8.42 2.03 -14.90
N ARG A 164 7.28 2.61 -15.31
CA ARG A 164 7.19 3.41 -16.55
C ARG A 164 8.00 4.71 -16.48
N ARG A 165 8.23 5.25 -15.28
CA ARG A 165 9.07 6.43 -15.03
C ARG A 165 10.12 6.13 -13.97
N LEU A 166 11.35 6.53 -14.23
CA LEU A 166 12.43 6.49 -13.26
C LEU A 166 12.27 7.68 -12.32
N ILE A 167 11.61 7.49 -11.18
CA ILE A 167 11.59 8.50 -10.12
C ILE A 167 13.01 8.58 -9.53
N GLU A 168 13.57 9.78 -9.40
CA GLU A 168 14.94 9.95 -8.92
C GLU A 168 15.11 9.60 -7.45
N GLU A 169 14.05 9.81 -6.67
CA GLU A 169 13.97 9.65 -5.21
C GLU A 169 12.73 8.83 -4.83
N THR A 170 12.72 8.22 -3.66
CA THR A 170 11.59 7.45 -3.11
C THR A 170 11.07 8.14 -1.85
N SER A 171 9.84 7.84 -1.42
CA SER A 171 9.33 8.42 -0.18
C SER A 171 10.16 7.92 1.02
N LYS A 172 10.43 8.81 1.97
CA LYS A 172 11.01 8.41 3.26
C LYS A 172 10.07 7.41 3.95
N ALA A 173 8.75 7.57 3.80
CA ALA A 173 7.75 6.70 4.39
C ALA A 173 7.87 5.25 3.87
N ASP A 174 8.08 5.06 2.57
CA ASP A 174 8.24 3.72 1.97
C ASP A 174 9.50 3.03 2.51
N ALA A 175 10.62 3.75 2.57
CA ALA A 175 11.87 3.20 3.11
C ALA A 175 11.76 2.86 4.60
N GLN A 176 11.03 3.67 5.36
CA GLN A 176 10.75 3.40 6.77
C GLN A 176 9.81 2.20 6.94
N LEU A 177 8.81 2.04 6.07
CA LEU A 177 7.91 0.88 6.08
C LEU A 177 8.68 -0.41 5.83
N VAL A 178 9.52 -0.42 4.79
CA VAL A 178 10.37 -1.58 4.48
C VAL A 178 11.26 -1.92 5.66
N SER A 179 11.93 -0.93 6.25
CA SER A 179 12.76 -1.17 7.43
C SER A 179 11.96 -1.76 8.57
N PHE A 180 10.81 -1.16 8.89
CA PHE A 180 10.01 -1.57 10.04
C PHE A 180 9.51 -3.00 9.89
N ALA A 181 9.09 -3.39 8.68
CA ALA A 181 8.67 -4.76 8.40
C ALA A 181 9.83 -5.77 8.49
N VAL A 182 11.03 -5.40 8.03
CA VAL A 182 12.24 -6.23 8.16
C VAL A 182 12.61 -6.39 9.63
N ASP A 183 12.66 -5.30 10.38
CA ASP A 183 13.00 -5.30 11.81
C ASP A 183 12.00 -6.15 12.61
N GLU A 184 10.69 -6.01 12.33
CA GLU A 184 9.66 -6.80 13.00
C GLU A 184 9.77 -8.29 12.68
N ALA A 185 9.96 -8.65 11.40
CA ALA A 185 10.16 -10.04 11.00
C ALA A 185 11.41 -10.65 11.65
N MET A 186 12.49 -9.87 11.82
CA MET A 186 13.70 -10.32 12.53
C MET A 186 13.48 -10.51 14.03
N ILE A 187 12.71 -9.65 14.68
CA ILE A 187 12.46 -9.71 16.13
C ILE A 187 11.48 -10.83 16.49
N LYS A 188 10.44 -11.01 15.67
CA LYS A 188 9.34 -11.95 15.95
C LYS A 188 9.62 -13.36 15.47
N HIS A 189 10.42 -13.51 14.41
CA HIS A 189 10.58 -14.79 13.69
C HIS A 189 9.24 -15.39 13.24
N GLU A 190 8.28 -14.54 12.89
CA GLU A 190 6.93 -14.93 12.45
C GLU A 190 6.64 -14.30 11.06
N PRO A 191 5.70 -14.86 10.28
CA PRO A 191 5.39 -14.34 8.95
C PRO A 191 4.80 -12.93 8.99
N ILE A 192 5.46 -12.00 8.30
CA ILE A 192 5.02 -10.60 8.15
C ILE A 192 4.60 -10.37 6.68
N ALA A 193 3.58 -9.55 6.46
CA ALA A 193 3.21 -9.10 5.13
C ALA A 193 3.18 -7.58 5.00
N ILE A 194 3.54 -7.06 3.82
CA ILE A 194 3.26 -5.69 3.40
C ILE A 194 2.21 -5.72 2.29
N LEU A 195 1.11 -5.00 2.49
CA LEU A 195 0.16 -4.67 1.45
C LEU A 195 0.51 -3.29 0.92
N THR A 196 0.85 -3.19 -0.36
CA THR A 196 1.15 -1.91 -1.00
C THR A 196 0.61 -1.84 -2.41
N ASN A 197 0.33 -0.63 -2.89
CA ASN A 197 0.11 -0.37 -4.31
C ASN A 197 1.34 0.24 -5.00
N ASP A 198 2.42 0.51 -4.24
CA ASP A 198 3.66 1.15 -4.66
C ASP A 198 4.74 0.10 -5.01
N PHE A 199 5.32 0.27 -6.20
CA PHE A 199 6.39 -0.60 -6.69
C PHE A 199 7.77 -0.22 -6.14
N ASP A 200 7.91 0.88 -5.41
CA ASP A 200 9.14 1.26 -4.71
C ASP A 200 9.50 0.23 -3.63
N ILE A 201 8.52 -0.23 -2.85
CA ILE A 201 8.66 -1.19 -1.75
C ILE A 201 9.23 -2.55 -2.17
N PRO A 202 8.68 -3.28 -3.17
CA PRO A 202 9.27 -4.54 -3.61
C PRO A 202 10.64 -4.35 -4.25
N ASN A 203 10.90 -3.22 -4.92
CA ASN A 203 12.23 -2.92 -5.47
C ASN A 203 13.26 -2.74 -4.35
N MET A 204 12.90 -2.01 -3.29
CA MET A 204 13.78 -1.81 -2.14
C MET A 204 14.17 -3.12 -1.48
N LEU A 205 13.20 -4.00 -1.24
CA LEU A 205 13.43 -5.31 -0.65
C LEU A 205 14.25 -6.23 -1.57
N TYR A 206 13.91 -6.28 -2.87
CA TYR A 206 14.67 -7.07 -3.84
C TYR A 206 16.13 -6.62 -3.96
N ASN A 207 16.38 -5.30 -4.01
CA ASN A 207 17.72 -4.76 -4.10
C ASN A 207 18.52 -4.91 -2.80
N LEU A 208 17.85 -4.84 -1.64
CA LEU A 208 18.47 -5.15 -0.35
C LEU A 208 19.02 -6.58 -0.34
N VAL A 209 18.22 -7.56 -0.77
CA VAL A 209 18.60 -8.96 -0.92
C VAL A 209 19.85 -9.12 -1.80
N LEU A 210 19.88 -8.44 -2.94
CA LEU A 210 21.03 -8.49 -3.86
C LEU A 210 22.29 -7.82 -3.29
N SER A 211 22.14 -6.65 -2.66
CA SER A 211 23.27 -5.85 -2.19
C SER A 211 23.97 -6.45 -0.99
N ASP A 212 23.25 -7.09 -0.07
CA ASP A 212 23.84 -7.61 1.16
C ASP A 212 24.48 -9.00 0.96
N GLY A 213 24.39 -9.57 -0.25
CA GLY A 213 24.88 -10.92 -0.55
C GLY A 213 24.28 -11.99 0.37
N GLY A 214 23.11 -11.70 0.97
CA GLY A 214 22.43 -12.56 1.92
C GLY A 214 22.90 -12.50 3.39
N LYS A 215 23.56 -11.42 3.86
CA LYS A 215 24.32 -11.43 5.14
C LYS A 215 23.61 -10.92 6.41
N LEU A 216 22.34 -10.55 6.40
CA LEU A 216 21.61 -10.17 7.63
C LEU A 216 21.48 -11.31 8.69
N GLY A 217 22.04 -12.50 8.43
CA GLY A 217 22.40 -13.49 9.46
C GLY A 217 21.25 -14.20 10.15
N THR A 218 19.99 -13.88 9.81
CA THR A 218 18.77 -14.35 10.47
C THR A 218 17.71 -14.70 9.43
N GLU A 219 16.90 -15.73 9.71
CA GLU A 219 15.72 -16.11 8.91
C GLU A 219 14.63 -15.02 9.00
N ILE A 220 14.24 -14.44 7.87
CA ILE A 220 13.17 -13.46 7.71
C ILE A 220 12.13 -14.06 6.78
N ASP A 221 10.88 -14.11 7.25
CA ASP A 221 9.71 -14.50 6.45
C ASP A 221 8.86 -13.23 6.21
N LEU A 222 9.08 -12.59 5.06
CA LEU A 222 8.42 -11.35 4.68
C LEU A 222 7.80 -11.48 3.28
N SER A 223 6.50 -11.22 3.19
CA SER A 223 5.74 -11.28 1.94
C SER A 223 5.21 -9.90 1.53
N ILE A 224 5.10 -9.62 0.22
CA ILE A 224 4.49 -8.39 -0.31
C ILE A 224 3.34 -8.73 -1.24
N TYR A 225 2.21 -8.04 -1.09
CA TYR A 225 1.01 -8.22 -1.89
C TYR A 225 0.46 -6.89 -2.44
N PHE A 226 -0.14 -6.94 -3.64
CA PHE A 226 -0.68 -5.77 -4.38
C PHE A 226 -2.19 -5.85 -4.63
N PRO A 227 -3.09 -5.20 -3.86
CA PRO A 227 -4.54 -5.35 -4.03
C PRO A 227 -5.14 -4.78 -5.33
N SER A 228 -6.31 -5.32 -5.78
CA SER A 228 -7.03 -4.98 -7.05
C SER A 228 -8.57 -4.85 -6.88
N TYR A 229 -9.30 -4.21 -7.83
CA TYR A 229 -10.77 -4.04 -7.76
C TYR A 229 -11.60 -5.30 -7.97
N LYS A 230 -11.38 -5.93 -9.14
CA LYS A 230 -12.45 -6.64 -9.87
C LYS A 230 -12.47 -8.10 -9.49
N LEU A 231 -11.36 -8.54 -8.98
CA LEU A 231 -11.07 -9.90 -8.60
C LEU A 231 -10.04 -9.74 -7.46
N TRP A 232 -10.01 -10.67 -6.51
CA TRP A 232 -8.87 -10.84 -5.60
C TRP A 232 -7.96 -12.06 -5.99
N PRO A 233 -7.65 -12.39 -7.27
CA PRO A 233 -6.83 -13.52 -7.65
C PRO A 233 -5.38 -13.06 -7.76
N GLY A 234 -4.48 -13.85 -7.19
CA GLY A 234 -3.05 -13.82 -7.51
C GLY A 234 -2.52 -12.41 -7.73
N ASN A 235 -2.65 -11.59 -6.70
CA ASN A 235 -1.83 -10.40 -6.63
C ASN A 235 -0.38 -10.84 -6.73
N PHE A 236 0.46 -9.96 -7.25
CA PHE A 236 1.87 -10.24 -7.35
C PHE A 236 2.39 -10.53 -5.93
N ASP A 237 2.73 -11.79 -5.66
CA ASP A 237 3.26 -12.23 -4.38
C ASP A 237 4.77 -12.23 -4.50
N LEU A 238 5.42 -11.37 -3.72
CA LEU A 238 6.85 -11.47 -3.49
C LEU A 238 7.06 -12.09 -2.12
N GLU A 239 7.48 -13.35 -2.06
CA GLU A 239 7.84 -14.03 -0.82
C GLU A 239 9.37 -14.05 -0.68
N LEU A 240 9.87 -13.35 0.34
CA LEU A 240 11.29 -13.33 0.69
C LEU A 240 11.48 -14.21 1.91
N ILE A 241 12.17 -15.34 1.72
CA ILE A 241 12.55 -16.26 2.80
C ILE A 241 14.06 -16.35 2.86
N THR A 242 14.60 -16.15 4.05
CA THR A 242 16.05 -16.21 4.27
C THR A 242 16.37 -17.45 5.09
N ASN A 243 17.50 -18.06 4.81
CA ASN A 243 17.97 -19.26 5.48
C ASN A 243 19.45 -19.11 5.89
N SER A 244 20.00 -20.13 6.55
CA SER A 244 21.40 -20.19 6.98
C SER A 244 22.47 -19.95 5.89
N LYS A 245 22.11 -19.88 4.61
CA LYS A 245 22.99 -19.57 3.47
C LYS A 245 22.74 -18.19 2.86
N GLY A 246 21.82 -17.41 3.43
CA GLY A 246 21.47 -16.05 3.06
C GLY A 246 20.02 -15.87 2.62
N TYR A 247 19.74 -14.77 1.91
CA TYR A 247 18.41 -14.41 1.45
C TYR A 247 18.13 -15.14 0.14
N ALA A 248 17.06 -15.93 0.08
CA ALA A 248 16.60 -16.55 -1.14
C ALA A 248 15.23 -15.98 -1.50
N LEU A 249 15.05 -15.66 -2.77
CA LEU A 249 13.72 -15.37 -3.27
C LEU A 249 13.02 -16.72 -3.43
N ARG A 250 12.02 -17.00 -2.58
CA ARG A 250 11.37 -18.32 -2.53
C ARG A 250 10.43 -18.51 -3.72
N ASP A 251 9.69 -17.47 -4.06
CA ASP A 251 8.80 -17.45 -5.22
C ASP A 251 8.73 -16.03 -5.80
N LEU A 252 9.02 -15.88 -7.10
CA LEU A 252 8.69 -14.68 -7.88
C LEU A 252 7.57 -15.06 -8.83
N LYS A 253 6.32 -15.08 -8.34
CA LYS A 253 5.17 -15.20 -9.24
C LYS A 253 4.84 -13.85 -9.85
N ALA A 254 5.79 -13.34 -10.63
CA ALA A 254 5.53 -12.30 -11.59
C ALA A 254 4.71 -12.91 -12.72
N TYR A 255 3.38 -12.72 -12.71
CA TYR A 255 2.71 -12.70 -13.98
C TYR A 255 3.30 -11.53 -14.75
N SER A 256 4.17 -11.86 -15.70
CA SER A 256 4.45 -11.00 -16.83
C SER A 256 3.09 -10.59 -17.37
N ARG A 257 2.68 -9.35 -17.14
CA ARG A 257 1.75 -8.72 -18.05
C ARG A 257 2.52 -8.57 -19.35
N GLY A 258 2.55 -9.66 -20.12
CA GLY A 258 2.66 -9.58 -21.56
C GLY A 258 1.68 -8.50 -21.99
N VAL A 259 2.22 -7.51 -22.69
CA VAL A 259 1.45 -6.55 -23.47
C VAL A 259 0.52 -7.32 -24.41
#